data_AF-A0A5E4UAM2-F1
#
_entry.id   AF-A0A5E4UAM2-F1
#
_cell.length_a   1.000
_cell.length_b   1.000
_cell.length_c   1.000
_cell.angle_alpha   90.00
_cell.angle_beta   90.00
_cell.angle_gamma   90.00
#
_symmetry.space_group_name_H-M   'P 1'
#
loop_
_entity.id
_entity.type
_entity.pdbx_description
1 polymer ?
#
loop_
_entity_poly.entity_id
_entity_poly.type
_entity_poly.pdbx_seq_one_letter_code
_entity_poly.pdbx_strand_id
1 'polypeptide(L)'
;MTKSVVASKAAAKPNRRASGKTITSASRTPAARVQGRAAVDESEALAAIHEIAKDMHAAGGISKRTMREYDELCVPAVPKYTKTAIIRIRKSVHVSQGVLAAYLNTSASTVQKWEAGTKTPSGAAAKLLQVLEKHGLGVLA
;
A
#
# COMPACT_ATOMS: atom_id res chain seq x y z
N MET A 1 16.49 -48.17 18.05
CA MET A 1 15.28 -47.79 18.81
C MET A 1 15.64 -47.69 20.28
N THR A 2 15.94 -46.49 20.77
CA THR A 2 16.09 -46.22 22.22
C THR A 2 15.60 -44.80 22.47
N LYS A 3 14.42 -44.68 23.10
CA LYS A 3 13.88 -43.43 23.62
C LYS A 3 14.41 -43.25 25.04
N SER A 4 14.77 -42.03 25.43
CA SER A 4 14.65 -41.62 26.84
C SER A 4 14.26 -40.16 26.93
N VAL A 5 13.18 -39.94 27.65
CA VAL A 5 12.54 -38.67 27.98
C VAL A 5 13.14 -38.19 29.30
N VAL A 6 13.49 -36.91 29.40
CA VAL A 6 13.77 -36.27 30.68
C VAL A 6 12.70 -35.20 30.90
N ALA A 7 11.86 -35.44 31.88
CA ALA A 7 11.04 -34.43 32.54
C ALA A 7 11.69 -34.13 33.90
N SER A 8 11.85 -32.86 34.25
CA SER A 8 12.11 -32.45 35.63
C SER A 8 11.41 -31.12 35.93
N LYS A 9 10.94 -31.07 37.17
CA LYS A 9 9.86 -30.27 37.75
C LYS A 9 10.44 -29.32 38.81
N ALA A 10 9.60 -28.37 39.26
CA ALA A 10 9.67 -27.61 40.54
C ALA A 10 10.64 -26.40 40.58
N ALA A 11 10.41 -25.28 41.31
CA ALA A 11 9.28 -24.80 42.12
C ALA A 11 9.51 -23.31 42.54
N ALA A 12 8.40 -22.66 42.93
CA ALA A 12 8.20 -21.66 44.02
C ALA A 12 8.87 -20.25 44.07
N LYS A 13 7.98 -19.24 44.17
CA LYS A 13 8.06 -17.86 44.75
C LYS A 13 8.62 -17.83 46.21
N PRO A 14 8.97 -16.70 46.90
CA PRO A 14 8.28 -15.37 46.87
C PRO A 14 9.09 -14.06 47.17
N ASN A 15 8.47 -12.92 46.82
CA ASN A 15 8.26 -11.65 47.58
C ASN A 15 9.37 -11.03 48.47
N ARG A 16 9.66 -9.72 48.26
CA ARG A 16 9.79 -8.74 49.37
C ARG A 16 9.68 -7.27 48.92
N ARG A 17 9.14 -6.49 49.85
CA ARG A 17 8.57 -5.13 49.85
C ARG A 17 9.58 -3.96 49.83
N ALA A 18 9.15 -2.89 49.16
CA ALA A 18 8.97 -1.49 49.63
C ALA A 18 10.12 -0.51 49.92
N SER A 19 9.87 0.70 49.38
CA SER A 19 9.96 2.05 50.01
C SER A 19 11.23 2.89 49.86
N GLY A 20 11.05 4.08 49.28
CA GLY A 20 11.98 5.22 49.33
C GLY A 20 11.34 6.43 48.63
N LYS A 21 11.18 7.55 49.36
CA LYS A 21 10.29 8.68 49.07
C LYS A 21 11.13 9.94 48.75
N THR A 22 10.59 10.80 47.86
CA THR A 22 10.76 12.28 47.76
C THR A 22 12.10 12.88 47.31
N ILE A 23 12.05 13.61 46.16
CA ILE A 23 12.66 14.94 45.93
C ILE A 23 12.02 15.53 44.65
N THR A 24 11.20 16.56 44.73
CA THR A 24 11.50 18.01 44.63
C THR A 24 11.51 18.55 43.19
N SER A 25 10.81 19.66 43.04
CA SER A 25 10.41 20.44 41.87
C SER A 25 11.48 20.77 40.82
N ALA A 26 11.08 20.71 39.55
CA ALA A 26 11.46 21.71 38.55
C ALA A 26 10.40 21.76 37.43
N SER A 27 9.74 22.90 37.31
CA SER A 27 8.89 23.29 36.19
C SER A 27 9.70 23.21 34.90
N ARG A 28 9.42 22.19 34.08
CA ARG A 28 9.84 22.16 32.68
C ARG A 28 8.69 22.71 31.83
N THR A 29 8.86 23.94 31.37
CA THR A 29 8.15 24.44 30.20
C THR A 29 8.38 23.45 29.06
N PRO A 30 7.35 22.91 28.39
CA PRO A 30 7.58 22.09 27.22
C PRO A 30 8.04 23.02 26.10
N ALA A 31 9.33 22.97 25.77
CA ALA A 31 9.81 23.48 24.49
C ALA A 31 9.00 22.75 23.42
N ALA A 32 8.22 23.51 22.66
CA ALA A 32 7.39 23.00 21.58
C ALA A 32 8.24 22.07 20.71
N ARG A 33 7.86 20.80 20.71
CA ARG A 33 8.36 19.80 19.77
C ARG A 33 8.09 20.36 18.39
N VAL A 34 9.13 20.85 17.70
CA VAL A 34 9.09 21.10 16.27
C VAL A 34 8.78 19.73 15.67
N GLN A 35 7.49 19.48 15.44
CA GLN A 35 7.03 18.28 14.77
C GLN A 35 7.79 18.23 13.46
N GLY A 36 8.56 17.15 13.29
CA GLY A 36 9.39 16.95 12.12
C GLY A 36 8.56 17.22 10.88
N ARG A 37 9.13 17.97 9.93
CA ARG A 37 8.58 18.12 8.58
C ARG A 37 8.07 16.75 8.15
N ALA A 38 6.77 16.65 7.96
CA ALA A 38 6.17 15.46 7.37
C ALA A 38 6.97 15.13 6.11
N ALA A 39 7.27 13.85 5.90
CA ALA A 39 7.89 13.41 4.66
C ALA A 39 7.07 14.00 3.51
N VAL A 40 7.72 14.77 2.64
CA VAL A 40 7.06 15.36 1.48
C VAL A 40 6.48 14.20 0.67
N ASP A 41 5.16 14.15 0.53
CA ASP A 41 4.54 13.20 -0.37
C ASP A 41 4.90 13.62 -1.79
N GLU A 42 5.66 12.79 -2.51
CA GLU A 42 6.10 13.08 -3.87
C GLU A 42 4.91 13.38 -4.79
N SER A 43 3.74 12.76 -4.51
CA SER A 43 2.51 13.04 -5.24
C SER A 43 1.99 14.47 -5.03
N GLU A 44 2.13 15.03 -3.83
CA GLU A 44 1.68 16.39 -3.51
C GLU A 44 2.59 17.42 -4.17
N ALA A 45 3.91 17.21 -4.10
CA ALA A 45 4.88 18.09 -4.73
C ALA A 45 4.72 18.12 -6.26
N LEU A 46 4.53 16.95 -6.89
CA LEU A 46 4.29 16.85 -8.33
C LEU A 46 2.96 17.50 -8.73
N ALA A 47 1.91 17.35 -7.92
CA ALA A 47 0.62 18.00 -8.16
C ALA A 47 0.73 19.54 -8.14
N ALA A 48 1.47 20.11 -7.18
CA ALA A 48 1.69 21.55 -7.13
C ALA A 48 2.45 22.08 -8.36
N ILE A 49 3.49 21.36 -8.80
CA ILE A 49 4.25 21.70 -10.01
C ILE A 49 3.35 21.59 -11.26
N HIS A 50 2.49 20.58 -11.32
CA HIS A 50 1.55 20.38 -12.42
C HIS A 50 0.56 21.53 -12.57
N GLU A 51 0.03 22.05 -11.48
CA GLU A 51 -0.85 23.23 -11.51
C GLU A 51 -0.13 24.47 -12.05
N ILE A 52 1.11 24.73 -11.62
CA ILE A 52 1.91 25.83 -12.18
C ILE A 52 2.14 25.64 -13.68
N ALA A 53 2.43 24.41 -14.12
CA ALA A 53 2.59 24.10 -15.53
C ALA A 53 1.31 24.36 -16.34
N LYS A 54 0.12 24.09 -15.78
CA LYS A 54 -1.15 24.43 -16.43
C LYS A 54 -1.32 25.93 -16.62
N ASP A 55 -1.02 26.73 -15.60
CA ASP A 55 -1.09 28.20 -15.69
C ASP A 55 -0.10 28.74 -16.74
N MET A 56 1.13 28.21 -16.77
CA MET A 56 2.11 28.54 -17.80
C MET A 56 1.63 28.15 -19.20
N HIS A 57 0.98 27.00 -19.36
CA HIS A 57 0.41 26.59 -20.64
C HIS A 57 -0.73 27.52 -21.07
N ALA A 58 -1.62 27.90 -20.15
CA ALA A 58 -2.72 28.81 -20.42
C ALA A 58 -2.24 30.22 -20.82
N ALA A 59 -1.14 30.68 -20.23
CA ALA A 59 -0.47 31.93 -20.60
C ALA A 59 0.38 31.84 -21.88
N GLY A 60 0.47 30.67 -22.52
CA GLY A 60 1.30 30.44 -23.71
C GLY A 60 2.80 30.30 -23.43
N GLY A 61 3.21 30.22 -22.16
CA GLY A 61 4.59 30.09 -21.72
C GLY A 61 5.21 28.71 -21.93
N ILE A 62 4.39 27.65 -22.04
CA ILE A 62 4.85 26.32 -22.45
C ILE A 62 3.98 25.74 -23.56
N SER A 63 4.58 24.88 -24.38
CA SER A 63 3.89 24.21 -25.48
C SER A 63 2.96 23.10 -24.99
N LYS A 64 1.98 22.71 -25.82
CA LYS A 64 1.15 21.52 -25.60
C LYS A 64 1.96 20.22 -25.50
N ARG A 65 3.14 20.17 -26.12
CA ARG A 65 4.06 19.03 -25.98
C ARG A 65 4.62 18.98 -24.56
N THR A 66 5.15 20.10 -24.07
CA THR A 66 5.71 20.24 -22.73
C THR A 66 4.65 19.94 -21.66
N MET A 67 3.41 20.39 -21.84
CA MET A 67 2.33 20.08 -20.89
C MET A 67 2.08 18.56 -20.77
N ARG A 68 2.16 17.80 -21.88
CA ARG A 68 2.03 16.33 -21.84
C ARG A 68 3.15 15.66 -21.06
N GLU A 69 4.37 16.19 -21.12
CA GLU A 69 5.50 15.68 -20.34
C GLU A 69 5.22 15.84 -18.83
N TYR A 70 4.61 16.96 -18.42
CA TYR A 70 4.13 17.14 -17.03
C TYR A 70 2.96 16.21 -16.68
N ASP A 71 2.02 15.98 -17.59
CA ASP A 71 0.91 15.03 -17.39
C ASP A 71 1.43 13.61 -17.13
N GLU A 72 2.44 13.18 -17.88
CA GLU A 72 3.06 11.86 -17.75
C GLU A 72 3.75 11.67 -16.40
N LEU A 73 4.41 12.70 -15.87
CA LEU A 73 5.03 12.67 -14.54
C LEU A 73 4.01 12.50 -13.41
N CYS A 74 2.77 12.91 -13.62
CA CYS A 74 1.69 12.82 -12.63
C CYS A 74 0.90 11.50 -12.71
N VAL A 75 1.29 10.56 -13.59
CA VAL A 75 0.62 9.26 -13.68
C VAL A 75 0.94 8.42 -12.43
N PRO A 76 -0.07 8.07 -11.62
CA PRO A 76 0.18 7.32 -10.39
C PRO A 76 0.67 5.91 -10.71
N ALA A 77 1.69 5.48 -9.95
CA ALA A 77 2.24 4.15 -10.05
C ALA A 77 1.16 3.07 -9.83
N VAL A 78 1.24 2.00 -10.62
CA VAL A 78 0.33 0.86 -10.47
C VAL A 78 0.75 0.04 -9.24
N PRO A 79 -0.18 -0.27 -8.31
CA PRO A 79 0.13 -1.09 -7.14
C PRO A 79 0.66 -2.47 -7.53
N LYS A 80 1.59 -2.99 -6.74
CA LYS A 80 2.00 -4.39 -6.84
C LYS A 80 0.95 -5.28 -6.19
N TYR A 81 0.34 -6.16 -6.96
CA TYR A 81 -0.69 -7.06 -6.47
C TYR A 81 -0.10 -8.36 -5.93
N THR A 82 -0.44 -8.68 -4.68
CA THR A 82 -0.15 -9.98 -4.06
C THR A 82 -1.25 -10.99 -4.42
N LYS A 83 -0.95 -12.28 -4.30
CA LYS A 83 -1.93 -13.35 -4.52
C LYS A 83 -3.23 -13.15 -3.71
N THR A 84 -3.10 -12.71 -2.46
CA THR A 84 -4.23 -12.47 -1.56
C THR A 84 -5.06 -11.25 -1.99
N ALA A 85 -4.42 -10.20 -2.49
CA ALA A 85 -5.12 -9.03 -3.04
C ALA A 85 -5.95 -9.41 -4.27
N ILE A 86 -5.42 -10.25 -5.16
CA ILE A 86 -6.12 -10.67 -6.39
C ILE A 86 -7.34 -11.53 -6.04
N ILE A 87 -7.19 -12.48 -5.11
CA ILE A 87 -8.32 -13.27 -4.60
C ILE A 87 -9.40 -12.37 -3.97
N ARG A 88 -8.98 -11.36 -3.20
CA ARG A 88 -9.90 -10.39 -2.58
C ARG A 88 -10.68 -9.62 -3.64
N ILE A 89 -10.00 -9.05 -4.64
CA ILE A 89 -10.63 -8.30 -5.73
C ILE A 89 -11.63 -9.17 -6.49
N ARG A 90 -11.25 -10.40 -6.86
CA ARG A 90 -12.18 -11.31 -7.56
C ARG A 90 -13.43 -11.61 -6.73
N LYS A 91 -13.25 -11.85 -5.43
CA LYS A 91 -14.37 -12.16 -4.52
C LYS A 91 -15.25 -10.94 -4.27
N SER A 92 -14.70 -9.72 -4.21
CA SER A 92 -15.49 -8.51 -4.00
C SER A 92 -16.37 -8.16 -5.20
N VAL A 93 -16.01 -8.63 -6.40
CA VAL A 93 -16.83 -8.48 -7.60
C VAL A 93 -17.68 -9.71 -7.91
N HIS A 94 -17.69 -10.72 -7.03
CA HIS A 94 -18.56 -11.90 -7.07
C HIS A 94 -18.47 -12.77 -8.34
N VAL A 95 -17.29 -12.92 -8.91
CA VAL A 95 -17.08 -13.73 -10.12
C VAL A 95 -16.17 -14.95 -9.91
N SER A 96 -16.32 -15.94 -10.79
CA SER A 96 -15.40 -17.07 -10.89
C SER A 96 -14.06 -16.66 -11.50
N GLN A 97 -13.01 -17.48 -11.36
CA GLN A 97 -11.71 -17.20 -11.99
C GLN A 97 -11.81 -17.11 -13.51
N GLY A 98 -12.63 -17.97 -14.14
CA GLY A 98 -12.83 -17.96 -15.59
C GLY A 98 -13.57 -16.71 -16.07
N VAL A 99 -14.59 -16.27 -15.34
CA VAL A 99 -15.31 -15.03 -15.66
C VAL A 99 -14.40 -13.81 -15.51
N LEU A 100 -13.63 -13.72 -14.41
CA LEU A 100 -12.63 -12.65 -14.26
C LEU A 100 -11.62 -12.65 -15.41
N ALA A 101 -11.18 -13.84 -15.85
CA ALA A 101 -10.25 -13.96 -16.95
C ALA A 101 -10.83 -13.42 -18.27
N ALA A 102 -12.11 -13.70 -18.55
CA ALA A 102 -12.81 -13.16 -19.71
C ALA A 102 -12.86 -11.62 -19.68
N TYR A 103 -13.23 -11.01 -18.55
CA TYR A 103 -13.24 -9.55 -18.39
C TYR A 103 -11.85 -8.92 -18.54
N LEU A 104 -10.80 -9.60 -18.09
CA LEU A 104 -9.41 -9.11 -18.20
C LEU A 104 -8.73 -9.49 -19.52
N ASN A 105 -9.47 -10.06 -20.48
CA ASN A 105 -8.96 -10.57 -21.75
C ASN A 105 -7.71 -11.45 -21.58
N THR A 106 -7.78 -12.41 -20.65
CA THR A 106 -6.70 -13.35 -20.34
C THR A 106 -7.24 -14.77 -20.15
N SER A 107 -6.34 -15.74 -19.96
CA SER A 107 -6.74 -17.13 -19.72
C SER A 107 -7.07 -17.39 -18.24
N ALA A 108 -7.99 -18.32 -17.98
CA ALA A 108 -8.27 -18.78 -16.61
C ALA A 108 -7.00 -19.32 -15.91
N SER A 109 -6.10 -19.97 -16.66
CA SER A 109 -4.80 -20.42 -16.15
C SER A 109 -3.91 -19.26 -15.69
N THR A 110 -3.98 -18.10 -16.36
CA THR A 110 -3.25 -16.89 -15.96
C THR A 110 -3.74 -16.39 -14.60
N VAL A 111 -5.07 -16.25 -14.44
CA VAL A 111 -5.69 -15.83 -13.18
C VAL A 111 -5.37 -16.83 -12.06
N GLN A 112 -5.42 -18.13 -12.35
CA GLN A 112 -5.04 -19.17 -11.40
C GLN A 112 -3.58 -19.05 -10.94
N LYS A 113 -2.65 -18.79 -11.86
CA LYS A 113 -1.22 -18.59 -11.53
C LYS A 113 -1.00 -17.33 -10.69
N TRP A 114 -1.78 -16.28 -10.93
CA TRP A 114 -1.78 -15.08 -10.09
C TRP A 114 -2.28 -15.35 -8.68
N GLU A 115 -3.41 -16.05 -8.54
CA GLU A 115 -3.99 -16.41 -7.24
C GLU A 115 -3.17 -17.48 -6.49
N ALA A 116 -2.39 -18.29 -7.20
CA ALA A 116 -1.40 -19.21 -6.63
C ALA A 116 -0.11 -18.48 -6.21
N GLY A 117 0.16 -17.30 -6.78
CA GLY A 117 1.39 -16.53 -6.55
C GLY A 117 2.60 -17.02 -7.34
N THR A 118 2.42 -17.88 -8.34
CA THR A 118 3.50 -18.34 -9.23
C THR A 118 3.82 -17.34 -10.32
N LYS A 119 2.89 -16.44 -10.63
CA LYS A 119 3.08 -15.27 -11.49
C LYS A 119 2.46 -14.04 -10.84
N THR A 120 2.91 -12.86 -11.25
CA THR A 120 2.31 -11.58 -10.87
C THR A 120 1.72 -10.90 -12.11
N PRO A 121 0.58 -10.21 -11.98
CA PRO A 121 0.09 -9.33 -13.04
C PRO A 121 1.06 -8.15 -13.19
N SER A 122 1.31 -7.73 -14.43
CA SER A 122 2.16 -6.60 -14.76
C SER A 122 1.55 -5.79 -15.91
N GLY A 123 2.07 -4.57 -16.11
CA GLY A 123 1.62 -3.68 -17.18
C GLY A 123 0.11 -3.44 -17.15
N ALA A 124 -0.54 -3.67 -18.30
CA ALA A 124 -1.97 -3.48 -18.47
C ALA A 124 -2.81 -4.33 -17.50
N ALA A 125 -2.42 -5.58 -17.21
CA ALA A 125 -3.18 -6.45 -16.32
C ALA A 125 -3.23 -5.89 -14.89
N ALA A 126 -2.10 -5.38 -14.38
CA ALA A 126 -2.06 -4.76 -13.06
C ALA A 126 -2.90 -3.47 -13.02
N LYS A 127 -2.89 -2.68 -14.12
CA LYS A 127 -3.71 -1.48 -14.22
C LYS A 127 -5.21 -1.81 -14.24
N LEU A 128 -5.63 -2.84 -14.99
CA LEU A 128 -7.02 -3.29 -15.03
C LEU A 128 -7.50 -3.82 -13.68
N LEU A 129 -6.64 -4.52 -12.93
CA LEU A 129 -6.96 -4.93 -11.56
C LEU A 129 -7.14 -3.71 -10.64
N GLN A 130 -6.37 -2.64 -10.81
CA GLN A 130 -6.56 -1.38 -10.08
C GLN A 130 -7.90 -0.72 -10.42
N VAL A 131 -8.28 -0.72 -11.69
CA VAL A 131 -9.58 -0.18 -12.14
C VAL A 131 -10.73 -1.00 -11.55
N LEU A 132 -10.65 -2.33 -11.63
CA LEU A 132 -11.63 -3.25 -11.03
C LEU A 132 -11.75 -3.08 -9.52
N GLU A 133 -10.63 -2.91 -8.82
CA GLU A 133 -10.64 -2.70 -7.37
C GLU A 133 -11.33 -1.39 -6.96
N LYS A 134 -11.16 -0.33 -7.75
CA LYS A 134 -11.73 0.99 -7.46
C LYS A 134 -13.19 1.15 -7.89
N HIS A 135 -13.55 0.56 -9.03
CA HIS A 135 -14.82 0.85 -9.70
C HIS A 135 -15.72 -0.37 -9.88
N GLY A 136 -15.23 -1.57 -9.57
CA GLY A 136 -15.96 -2.81 -9.76
C GLY A 136 -16.01 -3.27 -11.22
N LEU A 137 -16.80 -4.31 -11.46
CA LEU A 137 -16.83 -5.03 -12.74
C LEU A 137 -17.48 -4.23 -13.90
N GLY A 138 -18.38 -3.30 -13.58
CA GLY A 138 -19.18 -2.58 -14.57
C GLY A 138 -18.40 -1.68 -15.51
N VAL A 139 -17.15 -1.33 -15.17
CA VAL A 139 -16.27 -0.53 -16.05
C VAL A 139 -15.71 -1.35 -17.22
N LEU A 140 -15.75 -2.68 -17.14
CA LEU A 140 -15.25 -3.58 -18.18
C LEU A 140 -16.38 -4.33 -18.93
N ALA A 141 -17.64 -4.01 -18.64
CA ALA A 141 -18.83 -4.66 -19.22
C ALA A 141 -19.31 -3.94 -20.49
#